data_AF-A0A6L3AC00-F1
#
_entry.id   AF-A0A6L3AC00-F1
#
_cell.length_a   1.000
_cell.length_b   1.000
_cell.length_c   1.000
_cell.angle_alpha   90.00
_cell.angle_beta   90.00
_cell.angle_gamma   90.00
#
_symmetry.space_group_name_H-M   'P 1'
#
loop_
_entity.id
_entity.type
_entity.pdbx_description
1 polymer ?
#
loop_
_entity_poly.entity_id
_entity_poly.type
_entity_poly.pdbx_seq_one_letter_code
_entity_poly.pdbx_strand_id
1 'polypeptide(L)'
;MAATGGGLILSDVSGYQDDLPAWIVVSIALWVVAAVVAFTVQNPAVKRALAVLEGAADNGPVPQAMGPIAGRLDRVGKVLALLAILSLFLMTWRPGLW
;
A
#
# COMPACT_ATOMS: atom_id res chain seq x y z
N MET A 1 -6.33 -9.83 -43.95
CA MET A 1 -7.07 -8.80 -43.18
C MET A 1 -7.24 -9.34 -41.76
N ALA A 2 -6.41 -8.85 -40.84
CA ALA A 2 -6.39 -9.25 -39.45
C ALA A 2 -7.24 -8.25 -38.65
N ALA A 3 -8.45 -8.64 -38.27
CA ALA A 3 -9.34 -7.87 -37.40
C ALA A 3 -10.44 -8.76 -36.80
N THR A 4 -10.08 -9.87 -36.17
CA THR A 4 -11.06 -10.78 -35.54
C THR A 4 -10.55 -11.33 -34.20
N GLY A 5 -10.03 -10.44 -33.36
CA GLY A 5 -9.72 -10.74 -31.96
C GLY A 5 -10.24 -9.68 -30.99
N GLY A 6 -10.22 -8.40 -31.38
CA GLY A 6 -10.70 -7.30 -30.53
C GLY A 6 -12.22 -7.14 -30.45
N GLY A 7 -12.98 -7.63 -31.45
CA GLY A 7 -14.43 -7.44 -31.51
C GLY A 7 -15.24 -8.34 -30.58
N LEU A 8 -14.71 -9.53 -30.24
CA LEU A 8 -15.39 -10.52 -29.38
C LEU A 8 -15.23 -10.25 -27.88
N ILE A 9 -14.31 -9.36 -27.48
CA ILE A 9 -14.14 -8.93 -26.08
C ILE A 9 -15.07 -7.74 -25.77
N LEU A 10 -15.58 -7.06 -26.80
CA LEU A 10 -16.41 -5.86 -26.68
C LEU A 10 -17.91 -6.12 -26.95
N SER A 11 -18.27 -7.33 -27.42
CA SER A 11 -19.66 -7.73 -27.62
C SER A 11 -20.17 -8.45 -26.37
N ASP A 12 -20.84 -7.70 -25.49
CA ASP A 12 -21.53 -8.17 -24.29
C ASP A 12 -22.30 -9.48 -24.48
N VAL A 13 -21.84 -10.55 -23.83
CA VAL A 13 -22.62 -11.79 -23.62
C VAL A 13 -22.50 -12.23 -22.17
N SER A 14 -22.90 -11.35 -21.26
CA SER A 14 -23.74 -11.69 -20.11
C SER A 14 -24.28 -10.38 -19.57
N GLY A 15 -25.57 -10.30 -19.25
CA GLY A 15 -26.17 -9.13 -18.56
C GLY A 15 -25.68 -8.97 -17.12
N TYR A 16 -24.42 -9.32 -16.85
CA TYR A 16 -23.72 -9.12 -15.61
C TYR A 16 -22.99 -7.78 -15.74
N GLN A 17 -23.70 -6.70 -15.45
CA GLN A 17 -23.07 -5.41 -15.19
C GLN A 17 -22.30 -5.59 -13.88
N ASP A 18 -21.06 -6.04 -14.00
CA ASP A 18 -20.18 -6.41 -12.90
C ASP A 18 -19.70 -5.10 -12.24
N ASP A 19 -20.60 -4.46 -11.48
CA ASP A 19 -20.19 -3.42 -10.54
C ASP A 19 -19.14 -4.05 -9.63
N LEU A 20 -17.88 -3.63 -9.81
CA LEU A 20 -16.76 -4.11 -9.01
C LEU A 20 -17.19 -4.14 -7.54
N PRO A 21 -17.16 -5.31 -6.88
CA PRO A 21 -17.65 -5.44 -5.53
C PRO A 21 -17.06 -4.34 -4.65
N ALA A 22 -17.89 -3.63 -3.88
CA ALA A 22 -17.48 -2.44 -3.15
C ALA A 22 -16.23 -2.66 -2.27
N TRP A 23 -16.06 -3.88 -1.73
CA TRP A 23 -14.88 -4.27 -0.96
C TRP A 23 -13.57 -4.26 -1.78
N ILE A 24 -13.62 -4.60 -3.08
CA ILE A 24 -12.47 -4.50 -4.00
C ILE A 24 -12.10 -3.03 -4.21
N VAL A 25 -13.09 -2.19 -4.50
CA VAL A 25 -12.88 -0.75 -4.72
C VAL A 25 -12.28 -0.09 -3.48
N VAL A 26 -12.81 -0.41 -2.29
CA VAL A 26 -12.28 0.07 -1.01
C VAL A 26 -10.85 -0.44 -0.77
N SER A 27 -10.56 -1.71 -1.08
CA SER A 27 -9.21 -2.28 -0.94
C SER A 27 -8.19 -1.58 -1.84
N ILE A 28 -8.56 -1.28 -3.09
CA ILE A 28 -7.72 -0.53 -4.02
C ILE A 28 -7.46 0.89 -3.48
N ALA A 29 -8.50 1.58 -3.00
CA ALA A 29 -8.36 2.91 -2.43
C ALA A 29 -7.44 2.92 -1.19
N LEU A 30 -7.58 1.94 -0.30
CA LEU A 30 -6.70 1.77 0.87
C LEU A 30 -5.24 1.53 0.45
N TRP A 31 -5.03 0.74 -0.60
CA TRP A 31 -3.70 0.50 -1.17
C TRP A 31 -3.07 1.76 -1.76
N VAL A 32 -3.85 2.57 -2.49
CA VAL A 32 -3.39 3.84 -3.03
C VAL A 32 -3.00 4.80 -1.90
N VAL A 33 -3.82 4.89 -0.86
CA VAL A 33 -3.52 5.72 0.33
C VAL A 33 -2.24 5.24 1.01
N ALA A 34 -2.08 3.92 1.22
CA ALA A 34 -0.88 3.34 1.79
C ALA A 34 0.36 3.66 0.94
N ALA A 35 0.27 3.54 -0.39
CA ALA A 35 1.35 3.88 -1.31
C ALA A 35 1.73 5.36 -1.21
N VAL A 36 0.76 6.27 -1.20
CA VAL A 36 1.01 7.71 -1.04
C VAL A 36 1.72 8.00 0.27
N VAL A 37 1.28 7.42 1.39
CA VAL A 37 1.91 7.58 2.71
C VAL A 37 3.33 7.03 2.72
N ALA A 38 3.56 5.86 2.12
CA ALA A 38 4.88 5.26 2.02
C ALA A 38 5.84 6.14 1.18
N PHE A 39 5.39 6.64 0.02
CA PHE A 39 6.23 7.46 -0.85
C PHE A 39 6.51 8.85 -0.28
N THR A 40 5.51 9.51 0.32
CA THR A 40 5.62 10.90 0.77
C THR A 40 6.21 11.05 2.17
N VAL A 41 5.99 10.06 3.05
CA VAL A 41 6.40 10.16 4.46
C VAL A 41 7.48 9.15 4.82
N GLN A 42 7.30 7.87 4.48
CA GLN A 42 8.24 6.82 4.87
C GLN A 42 9.56 6.92 4.10
N ASN A 43 9.51 7.03 2.77
CA ASN A 43 10.69 7.10 1.91
C ASN A 43 11.68 8.23 2.29
N PRO A 44 11.27 9.49 2.48
CA PRO A 44 12.19 10.54 2.93
C PRO A 44 12.66 10.35 4.37
N ALA A 45 11.85 9.77 5.26
CA ALA A 45 12.28 9.46 6.62
C ALA A 45 13.34 8.35 6.65
N VAL A 46 13.21 7.31 5.81
CA VAL A 46 14.21 6.25 5.64
C VAL A 46 15.51 6.80 5.07
N LYS A 47 15.45 7.65 4.03
CA LYS A 47 16.66 8.30 3.48
C LYS A 47 17.39 9.13 4.53
N ARG A 48 16.65 9.89 5.34
CA ARG A 48 17.24 10.66 6.47
C ARG A 48 17.83 9.75 7.54
N ALA A 49 17.17 8.62 7.83
CA ALA A 49 17.69 7.64 8.77
C ALA A 49 19.02 7.07 8.27
N LEU A 50 19.07 6.63 7.02
CA LEU A 50 20.29 6.11 6.40
C LEU A 50 21.42 7.15 6.39
N ALA A 51 21.13 8.41 6.02
CA ALA A 51 22.13 9.48 6.04
C ALA A 51 22.69 9.79 7.44
N VAL A 52 21.88 9.61 8.50
CA VAL A 52 22.35 9.76 9.89
C VAL A 52 23.20 8.57 10.35
N LEU A 53 22.99 7.40 9.75
CA LEU A 53 23.78 6.19 10.00
C LEU A 53 25.06 6.13 9.15
N GLU A 54 25.09 6.82 8.02
CA GLU A 54 26.23 6.90 7.09
C GLU A 54 27.39 7.68 7.75
N GLY A 55 28.19 6.96 8.54
CA GLY A 55 29.30 7.52 9.33
C GLY A 55 29.24 7.19 10.83
N ALA A 56 28.17 6.54 11.30
CA ALA A 56 28.14 5.97 12.65
C ALA A 56 28.99 4.69 12.70
N ALA A 57 29.74 4.49 13.78
CA ALA A 57 30.44 3.22 13.98
C ALA A 57 29.41 2.09 14.14
N ASP A 58 29.60 0.97 13.44
CA ASP A 58 28.65 -0.17 13.44
C ASP A 58 28.37 -0.72 14.86
N ASN A 59 29.31 -0.56 15.78
CA ASN A 59 29.21 -0.99 17.18
C ASN A 59 29.13 0.20 18.17
N GLY A 60 28.94 1.42 17.65
CA GLY A 60 28.86 2.64 18.45
C GLY A 60 27.44 2.92 18.96
N PRO A 61 27.29 3.81 19.95
CA PRO A 61 25.97 4.25 20.41
C PRO A 61 25.19 4.91 19.26
N VAL A 62 23.90 4.57 19.14
CA VAL A 62 23.01 5.10 18.12
C VAL A 62 22.99 6.64 18.18
N PRO A 63 23.17 7.36 17.05
CA PRO A 63 23.18 8.82 17.05
C PRO A 63 21.88 9.39 17.65
N GLN A 64 21.99 10.39 18.54
CA GLN A 64 20.79 11.00 19.17
C GLN A 64 19.81 11.60 18.15
N ALA A 65 20.31 12.02 16.98
CA ALA A 65 19.49 12.48 15.85
C ALA A 65 18.53 11.41 15.30
N MET A 66 18.79 10.13 15.59
CA MET A 66 17.98 9.00 15.15
C MET A 66 16.68 8.85 15.95
N GLY A 67 16.65 9.26 17.22
CA GLY A 67 15.49 9.13 18.11
C GLY A 67 14.17 9.67 17.54
N PRO A 68 14.10 10.94 17.10
CA PRO A 68 12.88 11.50 16.51
C PRO A 68 12.53 10.88 15.14
N ILE A 69 13.53 10.40 14.38
CA ILE A 69 13.30 9.74 13.09
C ILE A 69 12.69 8.35 13.30
N ALA A 70 13.23 7.57 14.25
CA ALA A 70 12.74 6.25 14.61
C ALA A 70 11.29 6.30 15.12
N GLY A 71 10.96 7.25 16.01
CA GLY A 71 9.60 7.40 16.52
C GLY A 71 8.56 7.80 15.46
N ARG A 72 9.00 8.43 14.36
CA ARG A 72 8.14 8.76 13.21
C ARG A 72 7.98 7.56 12.28
N LEU A 73 9.07 6.84 12.01
CA LEU A 73 9.05 5.61 11.22
C LEU A 73 8.20 4.51 11.87
N ASP A 74 8.27 4.34 13.19
CA ASP A 74 7.45 3.37 13.93
C ASP A 74 5.95 3.68 13.82
N ARG A 75 5.55 4.94 14.01
CA ARG A 75 4.15 5.36 13.85
C ARG A 75 3.63 5.16 12.42
N VAL A 76 4.41 5.55 11.43
CA VAL A 76 4.02 5.37 10.01
C VAL A 76 3.96 3.88 9.66
N GLY A 77 4.91 3.08 10.14
CA GLY A 77 4.92 1.63 9.97
C GLY A 77 3.67 0.97 10.58
N LYS A 78 3.26 1.38 11.77
CA LYS A 78 2.01 0.89 12.40
C LYS A 78 0.77 1.22 11.59
N VAL A 79 0.68 2.45 11.04
CA VAL A 79 -0.45 2.84 10.18
C VAL A 79 -0.47 2.00 8.90
N LEU A 80 0.68 1.78 8.27
CA LEU A 80 0.78 0.93 7.07
C LEU A 80 0.44 -0.53 7.37
N ALA A 81 0.91 -1.07 8.50
CA ALA A 81 0.57 -2.42 8.94
C ALA A 81 -0.94 -2.57 9.18
N LEU A 82 -1.57 -1.58 9.83
CA LEU A 82 -3.03 -1.55 10.02
C LEU A 82 -3.77 -1.53 8.67
N LEU A 83 -3.34 -0.71 7.72
CA LEU A 83 -3.92 -0.64 6.37
C LEU A 83 -3.79 -1.96 5.61
N ALA A 84 -2.66 -2.65 5.77
CA ALA A 84 -2.44 -3.97 5.19
C ALA A 84 -3.38 -5.02 5.81
N ILE A 85 -3.51 -5.03 7.14
CA ILE A 85 -4.43 -5.94 7.85
C ILE A 85 -5.89 -5.66 7.45
N LEU A 86 -6.29 -4.39 7.38
CA LEU A 86 -7.64 -3.99 6.93
C LEU A 86 -7.90 -4.46 5.50
N SER A 87 -6.95 -4.26 4.59
CA SER A 87 -7.07 -4.75 3.21
C SER A 87 -7.19 -6.27 3.15
N LEU A 88 -6.38 -7.00 3.93
CA LEU A 88 -6.45 -8.46 4.03
C LEU A 88 -7.80 -8.93 4.61
N PHE A 89 -8.29 -8.24 5.62
CA PHE A 89 -9.61 -8.48 6.22
C PHE A 89 -10.72 -8.25 5.20
N LEU A 90 -10.71 -7.16 4.44
CA LEU A 90 -11.69 -6.92 3.38
C LEU A 90 -11.63 -7.99 2.27
N MET A 91 -10.44 -8.51 1.97
CA MET A 91 -10.27 -9.60 0.99
C MET A 91 -10.79 -10.95 1.49
N THR A 92 -10.69 -11.22 2.80
CA THR A 92 -11.16 -12.48 3.41
C THR A 92 -12.63 -12.42 3.80
N TRP A 93 -13.11 -11.25 4.22
CA TRP A 93 -14.49 -11.00 4.58
C TRP A 93 -15.26 -10.48 3.37
N ARG A 94 -15.74 -11.40 2.51
CA ARG A 94 -16.70 -11.05 1.43
C ARG A 94 -18.02 -10.58 2.05
N PRO A 95 -18.44 -9.31 1.94
CA PRO A 95 -19.68 -8.82 2.53
C PRO A 95 -20.96 -9.28 1.80
N GLY A 96 -20.88 -10.28 0.91
CA GLY A 96 -21.97 -10.67 0.00
C GLY A 96 -22.10 -12.18 -0.21
N LEU A 97 -21.69 -12.99 0.77
CA LEU A 97 -21.95 -14.44 0.81
C LEU A 97 -22.99 -14.82 1.87
N TRP A 98 -23.91 -13.89 2.19
CA TRP A 98 -25.14 -14.12 2.94
C TRP A 98 -26.30 -13.46 2.20
#